data_AF-A0A519KPP9-F1
#
_entry.id   AF-A0A519KPP9-F1
#
_cell.length_a   1.000
_cell.length_b   1.000
_cell.length_c   1.000
_cell.angle_alpha   90.00
_cell.angle_beta   90.00
_cell.angle_gamma   90.00
#
_symmetry.space_group_name_H-M   'P 1'
#
loop_
_entity.id
_entity.type
_entity.pdbx_description
1 polymer ?
#
loop_
_entity_poly.entity_id
_entity_poly.type
_entity_poly.pdbx_seq_one_letter_code
_entity_poly.pdbx_strand_id
1 'polypeptide(L)'
;MRAIISGVVAAPVVRWPGGCYADTYHWRDGVGPRADRPVTLNRWWGNSEEDNAFGTHEFFDFAELIGAKTYLSINMGSGTPSEAAQWVEYITSDTRSTLAQERRANGRARPWKIDYLGLGNEPWGCGGRMRASYYTDLMRQYVGFVMPQGAVSVASGPNAADYDWTRTLMRDGRDNFDQLSLHYYTLPTGDWARKGASVG
;
A
#
# COMPACT_ATOMS: atom_id res chain seq x y z
N MET A 1 -12.28 19.25 -16.48
CA MET A 1 -13.07 18.05 -16.14
C MET A 1 -13.05 17.92 -14.62
N ARG A 2 -14.13 18.27 -13.91
CA ARG A 2 -14.19 18.08 -12.45
C ARG A 2 -14.48 16.60 -12.20
N ALA A 3 -13.60 15.90 -11.50
CA ALA A 3 -13.80 14.49 -11.16
C ALA A 3 -15.10 14.34 -10.36
N ILE A 4 -15.96 13.39 -10.73
CA ILE A 4 -17.26 13.12 -10.07
C ILE A 4 -17.08 12.92 -8.55
N ILE A 5 -15.93 12.39 -8.14
CA ILE A 5 -15.56 12.17 -6.73
C ILE A 5 -15.53 13.49 -5.94
N SER A 6 -15.02 14.59 -6.50
CA SER A 6 -14.92 15.86 -5.75
C SER A 6 -16.25 16.57 -5.51
N GLY A 7 -17.32 16.14 -6.18
CA GLY A 7 -18.67 16.74 -6.06
C GLY A 7 -19.66 15.93 -5.23
N VAL A 8 -19.42 14.63 -4.97
CA VAL A 8 -20.42 13.72 -4.38
C VAL A 8 -19.88 12.94 -3.18
N VAL A 9 -18.63 12.48 -3.22
CA VAL A 9 -17.99 11.73 -2.12
C VAL A 9 -16.58 12.30 -1.93
N ALA A 10 -16.44 13.27 -1.03
CA ALA A 10 -15.17 13.88 -0.70
C ALA A 10 -14.29 12.91 0.11
N ALA A 11 -13.65 11.94 -0.57
CA ALA A 11 -12.76 10.97 0.06
C ALA A 11 -11.54 11.70 0.67
N PRO A 12 -11.34 11.69 1.99
CA PRO A 12 -10.25 12.43 2.62
C PRO A 12 -8.90 11.74 2.47
N VAL A 13 -8.90 10.43 2.19
CA VAL A 13 -7.72 9.59 2.01
C VAL A 13 -8.03 8.48 1.01
N VAL A 14 -7.05 8.10 0.20
CA VAL A 14 -7.14 6.95 -0.71
C VAL A 14 -5.98 5.99 -0.44
N ARG A 15 -6.31 4.71 -0.28
CA ARG A 15 -5.35 3.61 -0.07
C ARG A 15 -5.06 2.88 -1.37
N TRP A 16 -3.79 2.68 -1.71
CA TRP A 16 -3.32 2.00 -2.93
C TRP A 16 -1.92 1.38 -2.70
N PRO A 17 -1.48 0.33 -3.43
CA PRO A 17 -2.21 -0.49 -4.43
C PRO A 17 -3.21 -1.48 -3.82
N GLY A 18 -3.21 -1.60 -2.50
CA GLY A 18 -4.31 -2.14 -1.70
C GLY A 18 -4.50 -3.66 -1.73
N GLY A 19 -5.13 -4.14 -0.66
CA GLY A 19 -5.51 -5.55 -0.50
C GLY A 19 -4.35 -6.52 -0.73
N CYS A 20 -4.70 -7.73 -1.15
CA CYS A 20 -3.73 -8.79 -1.42
C CYS A 20 -2.77 -8.49 -2.59
N TYR A 21 -3.16 -7.60 -3.50
CA TYR A 21 -2.32 -7.22 -4.63
C TYR A 21 -1.08 -6.42 -4.18
N ALA A 22 -1.19 -5.61 -3.12
CA ALA A 22 -0.07 -4.83 -2.61
C ALA A 22 1.15 -5.65 -2.22
N ASP A 23 0.97 -6.84 -1.62
CA ASP A 23 2.06 -7.73 -1.23
C ASP A 23 2.56 -8.65 -2.36
N THR A 24 2.14 -8.38 -3.58
CA THR A 24 2.68 -8.98 -4.81
C THR A 24 3.09 -7.93 -5.84
N TYR A 25 2.84 -6.66 -5.57
CA TYR A 25 3.12 -5.56 -6.48
C TYR A 25 4.59 -5.15 -6.38
N HIS A 26 5.26 -5.06 -7.53
CA HIS A 26 6.62 -4.54 -7.65
C HIS A 26 6.55 -3.16 -8.30
N TRP A 27 6.85 -2.11 -7.53
CA TRP A 27 6.51 -0.74 -7.91
C TRP A 27 7.15 -0.24 -9.21
N ARG A 28 8.27 -0.87 -9.60
CA ARG A 28 8.99 -0.62 -10.85
C ARG A 28 8.13 -0.91 -12.07
N ASP A 29 7.20 -1.86 -11.96
CA ASP A 29 6.30 -2.24 -13.05
C ASP A 29 5.31 -1.12 -13.40
N GLY A 30 5.00 -0.24 -12.45
CA GLY A 30 4.08 0.89 -12.61
C GLY A 30 4.75 2.25 -12.76
N VAL A 31 5.99 2.34 -13.24
CA VAL A 31 6.66 3.62 -13.55
C VAL A 31 7.28 3.58 -14.95
N GLY A 32 7.68 4.75 -15.47
CA GLY A 32 8.18 4.87 -16.83
C GLY A 32 7.07 5.00 -17.89
N PRO A 33 7.46 5.03 -19.18
CA PRO A 33 6.53 5.12 -20.30
C PRO A 33 5.51 3.98 -20.26
N ARG A 34 4.21 4.31 -20.35
CA ARG A 34 3.14 3.31 -20.23
C ARG A 34 3.23 2.16 -21.23
N ALA A 35 3.70 2.45 -22.45
CA ALA A 35 3.85 1.44 -23.50
C ALA A 35 4.94 0.40 -23.20
N ASP A 36 5.88 0.71 -22.29
CA ASP A 36 7.00 -0.15 -21.92
C ASP A 36 6.75 -0.90 -20.59
N ARG A 37 5.62 -0.63 -19.92
CA ARG A 37 5.28 -1.28 -18.65
C ARG A 37 4.91 -2.75 -18.89
N PRO A 38 5.35 -3.67 -18.01
CA PRO A 38 5.05 -5.08 -18.18
C PRO A 38 3.58 -5.37 -17.90
N VAL A 39 3.04 -6.39 -18.55
CA VAL A 39 1.78 -7.02 -18.15
C VAL A 39 2.10 -8.10 -17.13
N THR A 40 1.52 -7.99 -15.93
CA THR A 40 1.69 -8.94 -14.83
C THR A 40 0.38 -9.67 -14.53
N LEU A 41 0.44 -10.69 -13.67
CA LEU A 41 -0.71 -11.50 -13.29
C LEU A 41 -1.27 -11.05 -11.94
N ASN A 42 -2.52 -10.59 -11.93
CA ASN A 42 -3.29 -10.42 -10.70
C ASN A 42 -3.95 -11.75 -10.29
N ARG A 43 -3.18 -12.56 -9.55
CA ARG A 43 -3.62 -13.88 -9.05
C ARG A 43 -4.83 -13.83 -8.11
N TRP A 44 -5.05 -12.70 -7.44
CA TRP A 44 -6.04 -12.61 -6.38
C TRP A 44 -7.43 -12.37 -6.96
N TRP A 45 -7.53 -11.52 -7.99
CA TRP A 45 -8.81 -11.13 -8.59
C TRP A 45 -8.98 -11.70 -10.00
N GLY A 46 -9.22 -13.01 -10.04
CA GLY A 46 -9.64 -13.71 -11.26
C GLY A 46 -8.49 -14.15 -12.17
N ASN A 47 -7.24 -14.15 -11.69
CA ASN A 47 -6.05 -14.40 -12.53
C ASN A 47 -6.05 -13.50 -13.77
N SER A 48 -6.42 -12.24 -13.57
CA SER A 48 -6.52 -11.25 -14.63
C SER A 48 -5.14 -10.68 -14.98
N GLU A 49 -5.00 -10.25 -16.23
CA GLU A 49 -3.86 -9.45 -16.66
C GLU A 49 -3.93 -8.05 -16.01
N GLU A 50 -2.79 -7.57 -15.54
CA GLU A 50 -2.58 -6.22 -15.01
C GLU A 50 -1.52 -5.55 -15.87
N ASP A 51 -1.93 -4.58 -16.68
CA ASP A 51 -1.03 -3.89 -17.62
C ASP A 51 -0.19 -2.79 -16.96
N ASN A 52 -0.38 -2.55 -15.66
CA ASN A 52 0.29 -1.52 -14.88
C ASN A 52 0.13 -0.11 -15.48
N ALA A 53 -0.94 0.11 -16.25
CA ALA A 53 -1.24 1.42 -16.82
C ALA A 53 -1.53 2.48 -15.74
N PHE A 54 -2.04 2.03 -14.58
CA PHE A 54 -2.19 2.85 -13.38
C PHE A 54 -1.13 2.47 -12.33
N GLY A 55 -0.09 3.28 -12.22
CA GLY A 55 1.00 3.05 -11.29
C GLY A 55 1.23 4.22 -10.34
N THR A 56 2.49 4.41 -9.93
CA THR A 56 2.84 5.40 -8.89
C THR A 56 2.44 6.81 -9.31
N HIS A 57 2.77 7.23 -10.53
CA HIS A 57 2.49 8.59 -11.01
C HIS A 57 0.98 8.83 -11.08
N GLU A 58 0.24 7.89 -11.67
CA GLU A 58 -1.21 7.99 -11.79
C GLU A 58 -1.92 8.04 -10.43
N PHE A 59 -1.44 7.28 -9.44
CA PHE A 59 -1.99 7.30 -8.08
C PHE A 59 -1.84 8.67 -7.41
N PHE A 60 -0.63 9.24 -7.43
CA PHE A 60 -0.39 10.53 -6.79
C PHE A 60 -1.10 11.67 -7.52
N ASP A 61 -1.13 11.66 -8.86
CA ASP A 61 -1.86 12.65 -9.64
C ASP A 61 -3.38 12.56 -9.38
N PHE A 62 -3.91 11.33 -9.26
CA PHE A 62 -5.30 11.12 -8.88
C PHE A 62 -5.62 11.68 -7.49
N ALA A 63 -4.77 11.40 -6.49
CA ALA A 63 -4.95 11.92 -5.14
C ALA A 63 -4.90 13.46 -5.11
N GLU A 64 -3.96 14.08 -5.83
CA GLU A 64 -3.88 15.54 -6.00
C GLU A 64 -5.16 16.09 -6.67
N LEU A 65 -5.65 15.44 -7.72
CA LEU A 65 -6.84 15.87 -8.48
C LEU A 65 -8.11 15.88 -7.62
N ILE A 66 -8.27 14.90 -6.74
CA ILE A 66 -9.45 14.80 -5.86
C ILE A 66 -9.25 15.49 -4.50
N GLY A 67 -8.05 16.02 -4.21
CA GLY A 67 -7.72 16.66 -2.94
C GLY A 67 -7.64 15.70 -1.75
N ALA A 68 -7.32 14.43 -1.99
CA ALA A 68 -7.22 13.40 -0.96
C ALA A 68 -5.77 13.22 -0.46
N LYS A 69 -5.63 12.81 0.80
CA LYS A 69 -4.36 12.31 1.34
C LYS A 69 -4.01 10.94 0.75
N THR A 70 -2.72 10.63 0.72
CA THR A 70 -2.24 9.35 0.19
C THR A 70 -1.99 8.32 1.30
N TYR A 71 -2.49 7.10 1.09
CA TYR A 71 -2.13 5.94 1.88
C TYR A 71 -1.49 4.87 0.98
N LEU A 72 -0.16 4.86 0.99
CA LEU A 72 0.65 3.92 0.21
C LEU A 72 0.91 2.63 1.00
N SER A 73 0.52 1.47 0.47
CA SER A 73 0.82 0.16 1.08
C SER A 73 2.04 -0.47 0.41
N ILE A 74 3.14 -0.65 1.15
CA ILE A 74 4.35 -1.29 0.60
C ILE A 74 4.22 -2.81 0.57
N ASN A 75 4.92 -3.44 -0.36
CA ASN A 75 5.01 -4.90 -0.46
C ASN A 75 5.98 -5.43 0.61
N MET A 76 5.47 -6.21 1.56
CA MET A 76 6.29 -6.92 2.56
C MET A 76 6.24 -8.44 2.40
N GLY A 77 5.22 -8.97 1.72
CA GLY A 77 5.04 -10.39 1.51
C GLY A 77 6.01 -10.99 0.48
N SER A 78 6.19 -10.35 -0.68
CA SER A 78 7.10 -10.81 -1.74
C SER A 78 8.20 -9.81 -2.10
N GLY A 79 8.15 -8.61 -1.53
CA GLY A 79 9.13 -7.55 -1.74
C GLY A 79 10.33 -7.63 -0.80
N THR A 80 11.23 -6.65 -0.92
CA THR A 80 12.40 -6.50 -0.04
C THR A 80 12.43 -5.13 0.65
N PRO A 81 13.11 -4.99 1.81
CA PRO A 81 13.32 -3.68 2.44
C PRO A 81 13.98 -2.66 1.49
N SER A 82 14.93 -3.12 0.67
CA SER A 82 15.61 -2.28 -0.31
C SER A 82 14.64 -1.77 -1.39
N GLU A 83 13.80 -2.65 -1.93
CA GLU A 83 12.80 -2.26 -2.93
C GLU A 83 11.83 -1.21 -2.39
N ALA A 84 11.31 -1.42 -1.17
CA ALA A 84 10.42 -0.46 -0.52
C ALA A 84 11.11 0.88 -0.21
N ALA A 85 12.36 0.86 0.26
CA ALA A 85 13.13 2.07 0.53
C ALA A 85 13.40 2.88 -0.76
N GLN A 86 13.73 2.19 -1.86
CA GLN A 86 13.88 2.83 -3.17
C GLN A 86 12.57 3.44 -3.65
N TRP A 87 11.43 2.79 -3.40
CA TRP A 87 10.14 3.35 -3.78
C TRP A 87 9.85 4.66 -3.05
N VAL A 88 10.09 4.67 -1.74
CA VAL A 88 9.94 5.86 -0.90
C VAL A 88 10.88 6.97 -1.37
N GLU A 89 12.15 6.67 -1.63
CA GLU A 89 13.10 7.65 -2.17
C GLU A 89 12.63 8.23 -3.51
N TYR A 90 12.21 7.35 -4.44
CA TYR A 90 11.68 7.76 -5.74
C TYR A 90 10.53 8.75 -5.60
N ILE A 91 9.62 8.52 -4.65
CA ILE A 91 8.45 9.38 -4.41
C ILE A 91 8.85 10.69 -3.73
N THR A 92 9.62 10.64 -2.64
CA THR A 92 9.72 11.75 -1.67
C THR A 92 11.02 12.54 -1.74
N SER A 93 12.05 12.04 -2.43
CA SER A 93 13.37 12.69 -2.45
C SER A 93 13.38 13.94 -3.35
N ASP A 94 13.83 15.07 -2.81
CA ASP A 94 14.09 16.31 -3.55
C ASP A 94 15.54 16.42 -4.06
N THR A 95 16.38 15.45 -3.71
CA THR A 95 17.82 15.43 -4.02
C THR A 95 18.10 15.19 -5.51
N ARG A 96 19.39 15.03 -5.86
CA ARG A 96 19.88 14.65 -7.20
C ARG A 96 20.18 13.15 -7.31
N SER A 97 19.65 12.31 -6.43
CA SER A 97 19.83 10.86 -6.52
C SER A 97 19.28 10.30 -7.84
N THR A 98 19.78 9.13 -8.24
CA THR A 98 19.34 8.45 -9.46
C THR A 98 17.83 8.28 -9.50
N LEU A 99 17.20 7.89 -8.38
CA LEU A 99 15.75 7.66 -8.29
C LEU A 99 14.96 8.98 -8.38
N ALA A 100 15.44 10.05 -7.74
CA ALA A 100 14.80 11.35 -7.87
C ALA A 100 14.90 11.87 -9.32
N GLN A 101 16.03 11.67 -9.99
CA GLN A 101 16.21 12.05 -11.40
C GLN A 101 15.34 11.20 -12.33
N GLU A 102 15.17 9.91 -12.05
CA GLU A 102 14.27 9.03 -12.78
C GLU A 102 12.81 9.49 -12.67
N ARG A 103 12.34 9.84 -11.46
CA ARG A 103 11.00 10.44 -11.26
C ARG A 103 10.82 11.69 -12.13
N ARG A 104 11.84 12.55 -12.20
CA ARG A 104 11.82 13.77 -13.04
C ARG A 104 11.75 13.44 -14.52
N ALA A 105 12.54 12.47 -14.98
CA ALA A 105 12.49 11.98 -16.36
C ALA A 105 11.11 11.40 -16.71
N ASN A 106 10.44 10.79 -15.73
CA ASN A 106 9.08 10.26 -15.86
C ASN A 106 7.98 11.33 -15.74
N GLY A 107 8.33 12.62 -15.75
CA GLY A 107 7.35 13.72 -15.84
C GLY A 107 7.01 14.40 -14.52
N ARG A 108 7.56 13.96 -13.38
CA ARG A 108 7.33 14.60 -12.08
C ARG A 108 8.57 15.30 -11.53
N ALA A 109 8.59 16.62 -11.68
CA ALA A 109 9.71 17.47 -11.24
C ALA A 109 9.92 17.50 -9.70
N ARG A 110 8.85 17.76 -8.94
CA ARG A 110 8.87 17.90 -7.48
C ARG A 110 8.52 16.57 -6.80
N PRO A 111 9.10 16.22 -5.65
CA PRO A 111 8.66 15.05 -4.90
C PRO A 111 7.17 15.16 -4.54
N TRP A 112 6.56 14.01 -4.30
CA TRP A 112 5.28 13.95 -3.59
C TRP A 112 5.50 13.75 -2.10
N LYS A 113 4.44 13.98 -1.35
CA LYS A 113 4.36 13.62 0.07
C LYS A 113 3.57 12.32 0.19
N ILE A 114 4.07 11.38 1.00
CA ILE A 114 3.30 10.24 1.49
C ILE A 114 2.67 10.66 2.82
N ASP A 115 1.35 10.61 2.94
CA ASP A 115 0.68 10.95 4.21
C ASP A 115 0.63 9.75 5.16
N TYR A 116 0.33 8.56 4.64
CA TYR A 116 0.29 7.31 5.38
C TYR A 116 1.07 6.22 4.65
N LEU A 117 1.92 5.50 5.38
CA LEU A 117 2.68 4.37 4.87
C LEU A 117 2.22 3.07 5.56
N GLY A 118 1.62 2.19 4.78
CA GLY A 118 1.19 0.86 5.22
C GLY A 118 2.34 -0.12 5.15
N LEU A 119 2.61 -0.77 6.28
CA LEU A 119 3.63 -1.78 6.44
C LEU A 119 3.04 -3.14 6.10
N GLY A 120 2.85 -3.40 4.80
CA GLY A 120 2.21 -4.60 4.26
C GLY A 120 0.68 -4.60 4.39
N ASN A 121 0.03 -5.62 3.82
CA ASN A 121 -1.40 -5.87 3.88
C ASN A 121 -1.70 -7.32 4.29
N GLU A 122 -2.52 -7.50 5.32
CA GLU A 122 -3.02 -8.82 5.74
C GLU A 122 -1.92 -9.90 5.76
N PRO A 123 -0.78 -9.67 6.44
CA PRO A 123 0.35 -10.58 6.44
C PRO A 123 -0.02 -11.94 7.06
N TRP A 124 -1.02 -12.01 7.95
CA TRP A 124 -1.61 -13.25 8.45
C TRP A 124 -2.30 -14.09 7.37
N GLY A 125 -2.69 -13.48 6.25
CA GLY A 125 -3.43 -14.09 5.16
C GLY A 125 -2.66 -14.05 3.85
N CYS A 126 -3.19 -13.34 2.87
CA CYS A 126 -2.62 -13.29 1.52
C CYS A 126 -1.24 -12.63 1.45
N GLY A 127 -0.88 -11.76 2.41
CA GLY A 127 0.41 -11.09 2.49
C GLY A 127 1.57 -11.95 3.02
N GLY A 128 1.44 -13.28 3.03
CA GLY A 128 2.55 -14.19 3.39
C GLY A 128 2.25 -15.22 4.47
N ARG A 129 1.00 -15.33 4.96
CA ARG A 129 0.56 -16.32 5.96
C ARG A 129 1.46 -16.35 7.21
N MET A 130 1.88 -15.17 7.63
CA MET A 130 2.83 -14.93 8.69
C MET A 130 2.19 -15.15 10.07
N ARG A 131 3.00 -15.63 11.02
CA ARG A 131 2.67 -15.51 12.45
C ARG A 131 2.83 -14.05 12.87
N ALA A 132 2.04 -13.60 13.85
CA ALA A 132 2.13 -12.24 14.39
C ALA A 132 3.56 -11.85 14.81
N SER A 133 4.27 -12.74 15.51
CA SER A 133 5.65 -12.48 15.94
C SER A 133 6.62 -12.27 14.76
N TYR A 134 6.47 -13.07 13.70
CA TYR A 134 7.32 -12.97 12.52
C TYR A 134 7.05 -11.67 11.75
N TYR A 135 5.77 -11.32 11.58
CA TYR A 135 5.42 -10.03 11.00
C TYR A 135 5.96 -8.87 11.84
N THR A 136 5.88 -8.93 13.17
CA THR A 136 6.43 -7.88 14.03
C THR A 136 7.93 -7.70 13.80
N ASP A 137 8.72 -8.78 13.75
CA ASP A 137 10.16 -8.69 13.48
C ASP A 137 10.47 -8.13 12.08
N LEU A 138 9.70 -8.57 11.07
CA LEU A 138 9.85 -8.08 9.70
C LEU A 138 9.48 -6.58 9.59
N MET A 139 8.38 -6.17 10.21
CA MET A 139 7.92 -4.79 10.23
C MET A 139 8.96 -3.87 10.87
N ARG A 140 9.56 -4.29 11.99
CA ARG A 140 10.66 -3.56 12.65
C ARG A 140 11.87 -3.39 11.73
N GLN A 141 12.20 -4.42 10.95
CA GLN A 141 13.26 -4.32 9.94
C GLN A 141 12.92 -3.29 8.87
N TYR A 142 11.72 -3.36 8.27
CA TYR A 142 11.31 -2.45 7.20
C TYR A 142 11.30 -0.99 7.67
N VAL A 143 10.71 -0.70 8.83
CA VAL A 143 10.60 0.66 9.39
C VAL A 143 11.96 1.34 9.53
N GLY A 144 13.04 0.58 9.79
CA GLY A 144 14.40 1.11 9.84
C GLY A 144 14.91 1.73 8.52
N PHE A 145 14.26 1.44 7.38
CA PHE A 145 14.72 1.87 6.06
C PHE A 145 13.69 2.69 5.27
N VAL A 146 12.40 2.51 5.53
CA VAL A 146 11.35 2.97 4.60
C VAL A 146 10.60 4.22 5.05
N MET A 147 10.88 4.78 6.23
CA MET A 147 10.07 5.87 6.78
C MET A 147 10.41 7.25 6.17
N PRO A 148 9.51 7.87 5.39
CA PRO A 148 9.71 9.23 4.91
C PRO A 148 9.35 10.25 5.99
N GLN A 149 9.93 11.44 5.88
CA GLN A 149 9.66 12.52 6.83
C GLN A 149 8.18 12.92 6.82
N GLY A 150 7.55 12.91 8.00
CA GLY A 150 6.19 13.40 8.21
C GLY A 150 5.07 12.46 7.76
N ALA A 151 5.39 11.22 7.37
CA ALA A 151 4.38 10.19 7.11
C ALA A 151 3.97 9.49 8.40
N VAL A 152 2.70 9.08 8.48
CA VAL A 152 2.16 8.23 9.54
C VAL A 152 2.37 6.77 9.15
N SER A 153 3.09 6.02 9.97
CA SER A 153 3.27 4.57 9.80
C SER A 153 2.05 3.79 10.28
N VAL A 154 1.58 2.85 9.46
CA VAL A 154 0.41 2.02 9.74
C VAL A 154 0.80 0.55 9.69
N ALA A 155 0.90 -0.10 10.85
CA ALA A 155 1.10 -1.54 10.94
C ALA A 155 -0.19 -2.28 10.54
N SER A 156 -0.03 -3.42 9.85
CA SER A 156 -1.13 -4.30 9.51
C SER A 156 -1.60 -5.05 10.76
N GLY A 157 -2.77 -4.67 11.26
CA GLY A 157 -3.36 -5.28 12.45
C GLY A 157 -4.23 -6.51 12.14
N PRO A 158 -5.11 -6.88 13.09
CA PRO A 158 -5.75 -8.18 13.11
C PRO A 158 -6.84 -8.36 12.04
N ASN A 159 -7.14 -9.62 11.77
CA ASN A 159 -8.40 -10.02 11.14
C ASN A 159 -9.47 -10.16 12.21
N ALA A 160 -10.53 -9.34 12.13
CA ALA A 160 -11.69 -9.41 13.01
C ALA A 160 -11.31 -9.54 14.50
N ALA A 161 -11.57 -10.70 15.11
CA ALA A 161 -11.38 -10.96 16.53
C ALA A 161 -10.02 -11.60 16.89
N ASP A 162 -9.00 -11.48 16.03
CA ASP A 162 -7.65 -11.95 16.35
C ASP A 162 -6.94 -11.01 17.36
N TYR A 163 -7.33 -11.15 18.62
CA TYR A 163 -6.76 -10.37 19.72
C TYR A 163 -5.30 -10.72 20.01
N ASP A 164 -4.85 -11.93 19.65
CA ASP A 164 -3.47 -12.37 19.87
C ASP A 164 -2.49 -11.69 18.90
N TRP A 165 -2.93 -11.43 17.67
CA TRP A 165 -2.22 -10.55 16.74
C TRP A 165 -2.01 -9.17 17.34
N THR A 166 -3.09 -8.53 17.79
CA THR A 166 -3.04 -7.20 18.42
C THR A 166 -2.10 -7.20 19.62
N ARG A 167 -2.24 -8.19 20.53
CA ARG A 167 -1.42 -8.30 21.74
C ARG A 167 0.07 -8.40 21.40
N THR A 168 0.41 -9.21 20.39
CA THR A 168 1.80 -9.42 19.96
C THR A 168 2.41 -8.16 19.39
N LEU A 169 1.71 -7.48 18.47
CA LEU A 169 2.20 -6.23 17.86
C LEU A 169 2.36 -5.11 18.89
N MET A 170 1.41 -5.00 19.82
CA MET A 170 1.47 -3.98 20.89
C MET A 170 2.57 -4.28 21.91
N ARG A 171 2.86 -5.55 22.20
CA ARG A 171 3.93 -5.93 23.13
C ARG A 171 5.33 -5.75 22.53
N ASP A 172 5.53 -6.20 21.29
CA ASP A 172 6.87 -6.37 20.72
C ASP A 172 7.22 -5.34 19.64
N GLY A 173 6.23 -4.62 19.10
CA GLY A 173 6.38 -3.73 17.94
C GLY A 173 5.91 -2.29 18.13
N ARG A 174 5.28 -1.95 19.26
CA ARG A 174 4.56 -0.68 19.44
C ARG A 174 5.37 0.57 19.09
N ASP A 175 6.65 0.62 19.41
CA ASP A 175 7.49 1.80 19.17
C ASP A 175 7.89 2.00 17.70
N ASN A 176 7.44 1.12 16.80
CA ASN A 176 7.81 1.12 15.37
C ASN A 176 6.65 1.51 14.45
N PHE A 177 5.48 1.85 15.01
CA PHE A 177 4.36 2.33 14.22
C PHE A 177 3.52 3.38 14.98
N ASP A 178 2.86 4.25 14.22
CA ASP A 178 1.96 5.28 14.75
C ASP A 178 0.52 4.77 14.89
N GLN A 179 0.09 3.93 13.94
CA GLN A 179 -1.27 3.39 13.87
C GLN A 179 -1.29 1.90 13.59
N LEU A 180 -2.37 1.24 14.00
CA LEU A 180 -2.65 -0.18 13.78
C LEU A 180 -3.97 -0.31 13.03
N SER A 181 -3.99 -1.04 11.91
CA SER A 181 -5.22 -1.28 11.15
C SER A 181 -6.10 -2.38 11.80
N LEU A 182 -7.37 -2.48 11.37
CA LEU A 182 -8.27 -3.59 11.69
C LEU A 182 -9.07 -3.89 10.42
N HIS A 183 -9.13 -5.16 10.03
CA HIS A 183 -9.96 -5.60 8.90
C HIS A 183 -11.17 -6.36 9.43
N TYR A 184 -12.37 -5.90 9.06
CA TYR A 184 -13.63 -6.56 9.38
C TYR A 184 -14.63 -6.35 8.24
N TYR A 185 -15.16 -7.45 7.70
CA TYR A 185 -16.18 -7.43 6.67
C TYR A 185 -17.46 -8.05 7.22
N THR A 186 -18.60 -7.38 7.00
CA THR A 186 -19.91 -7.96 7.27
C THR A 186 -20.32 -8.80 6.08
N LEU A 187 -20.29 -10.12 6.25
CA LEU A 187 -20.82 -11.07 5.28
C LEU A 187 -22.20 -11.53 5.76
N PRO A 188 -23.28 -11.34 4.97
CA PRO A 188 -24.62 -11.83 5.31
C PRO A 188 -24.65 -13.29 5.77
N THR A 189 -23.80 -14.14 5.20
CA THR A 189 -23.71 -15.57 5.49
C THR A 189 -22.57 -15.93 6.45
N GLY A 190 -21.68 -14.99 6.76
CA GLY A 190 -20.42 -15.27 7.45
C GLY A 190 -19.39 -16.06 6.61
N ASP A 191 -19.68 -16.39 5.35
CA ASP A 191 -18.86 -17.26 4.51
C ASP A 191 -18.39 -16.53 3.24
N TRP A 192 -17.06 -16.44 3.07
CA TRP A 192 -16.43 -15.83 1.90
C TRP A 192 -16.67 -16.60 0.58
N ALA A 193 -16.93 -17.91 0.65
CA ALA A 193 -17.29 -18.71 -0.53
C ALA A 193 -18.75 -18.50 -0.95
N ARG A 194 -19.59 -18.00 -0.03
CA ARG A 194 -21.03 -17.80 -0.24
C ARG A 194 -21.46 -16.46 0.33
N LYS A 195 -20.87 -15.37 -0.16
CA LYS A 195 -20.98 -14.03 0.44
C LYS A 195 -22.42 -13.52 0.62
N GLY A 196 -23.39 -14.05 -0.13
CA GLY A 196 -24.76 -13.53 -0.18
C GLY A 196 -24.89 -12.34 -1.14
N ALA A 197 -26.10 -11.83 -1.32
CA ALA A 197 -26.33 -10.67 -2.18
C ALA A 197 -25.78 -9.38 -1.54
N SER A 198 -25.19 -8.50 -2.35
CA SER A 198 -24.94 -7.11 -1.93
C SER A 198 -26.29 -6.40 -1.86
N VAL A 199 -26.65 -5.87 -0.70
CA VAL A 199 -27.91 -5.16 -0.45
C VAL A 199 -27.73 -3.64 -0.36
N GLY A 200 -26.64 -3.13 -0.93
CA GLY A 200 -26.29 -1.71 -1.00
C GLY A 200 -25.70 -1.34 -2.36
#